data_AF-A0A4R2SL73-F1
#
_entry.id   AF-A0A4R2SL73-F1
#
_cell.length_a   1.000
_cell.length_b   1.000
_cell.length_c   1.000
_cell.angle_alpha   90.00
_cell.angle_beta   90.00
_cell.angle_gamma   90.00
#
_symmetry.space_group_name_H-M   'P 1'
#
loop_
_entity.id
_entity.type
_entity.pdbx_description
1 polymer ?
#
loop_
_entity_poly.entity_id
_entity_poly.type
_entity_poly.pdbx_seq_one_letter_code
_entity_poly.pdbx_strand_id
1 'polypeptide(L)' 'MLKNTLSPQYELEMISLEQLVPKDHLVRKVAKAIDFEFIRDEVAHLYCHDNGRPAVDPVRLFKIMLLGYLFGIKS' A
#
# COMPACT_ATOMS: atom_id res chain seq x y z
N MET A 1 48.90 -14.64 19.30
CA MET A 1 48.25 -14.74 17.98
C MET A 1 46.89 -14.04 18.06
N LEU A 2 46.73 -12.91 17.36
CA LEU A 2 45.47 -12.16 17.35
C LEU A 2 44.43 -12.95 16.54
N LYS A 3 43.30 -13.29 17.16
CA LYS A 3 42.17 -13.93 16.47
C LYS A 3 41.50 -12.86 15.60
N ASN A 4 41.61 -13.02 14.29
CA ASN A 4 40.92 -12.17 13.31
C ASN A 4 39.42 -12.53 13.33
N THR A 5 38.65 -11.93 14.23
CA THR A 5 37.19 -12.02 14.21
C THR A 5 36.70 -11.17 13.04
N LEU A 6 36.57 -11.79 11.87
CA LEU A 6 35.85 -11.22 10.75
C LEU A 6 34.45 -10.88 11.25
N SER A 7 34.17 -9.59 11.45
CA SER A 7 32.83 -9.10 11.73
C SER A 7 31.90 -9.61 10.63
N PRO A 8 30.68 -10.09 10.92
CA PRO A 8 29.74 -10.44 9.88
C PRO A 8 29.54 -9.21 8.99
N GLN A 9 30.05 -9.24 7.75
CA GLN A 9 29.74 -8.22 6.77
C GLN A 9 28.23 -8.27 6.54
N TYR A 10 27.53 -7.16 6.81
CA TYR A 10 26.13 -7.02 6.41
C TYR A 10 26.08 -6.93 4.88
N GLU A 11 25.52 -7.95 4.23
CA GLU A 11 25.16 -7.85 2.82
C GLU A 11 23.97 -6.89 2.69
N LEU A 12 24.11 -5.88 1.82
CA LEU A 12 23.03 -4.97 1.49
C LEU A 12 22.20 -5.57 0.36
N GLU A 13 20.96 -5.93 0.66
CA GLU A 13 20.00 -6.38 -0.35
C GLU A 13 19.03 -5.24 -0.71
N MET A 14 18.98 -4.87 -1.99
CA MET A 14 18.04 -3.87 -2.49
C MET A 14 16.75 -4.55 -2.94
N ILE A 15 15.70 -4.43 -2.12
CA ILE A 15 14.37 -4.98 -2.41
C ILE A 15 13.38 -3.84 -2.64
N SER A 16 12.65 -3.88 -3.74
CA SER A 16 11.51 -2.98 -3.96
C SER A 16 10.25 -3.52 -3.27
N LEU A 17 9.38 -2.63 -2.78
CA LEU A 17 8.08 -3.02 -2.21
C LEU A 17 7.25 -3.86 -3.19
N GLU A 18 7.40 -3.60 -4.49
CA GLU A 18 6.73 -4.33 -5.55
C GLU A 18 7.17 -5.81 -5.60
N GLN A 19 8.45 -6.09 -5.37
CA GLN A 19 8.98 -7.45 -5.34
C GLN A 19 8.50 -8.25 -4.12
N LEU A 20 8.08 -7.58 -3.04
CA LEU A 20 7.55 -8.24 -1.85
C LEU A 20 6.14 -8.82 -2.07
N VAL A 21 5.42 -8.39 -3.11
CA VAL A 21 4.07 -8.89 -3.41
C VAL A 21 4.14 -9.99 -4.47
N PRO A 22 3.81 -11.26 -4.17
CA PRO A 22 3.85 -12.36 -5.13
C PRO A 22 3.08 -12.05 -6.41
N LYS A 23 3.56 -12.53 -7.56
CA LYS A 23 2.99 -12.18 -8.88
C LYS A 23 1.53 -12.62 -9.05
N ASP A 24 1.12 -13.69 -8.40
CA ASP A 24 -0.23 -14.25 -8.45
C ASP A 24 -1.14 -13.78 -7.31
N HIS A 25 -0.63 -12.90 -6.43
CA HIS A 25 -1.32 -12.46 -5.22
C HIS A 25 -2.64 -11.76 -5.55
N LEU A 26 -3.65 -11.97 -4.71
CA LEU A 26 -5.00 -11.45 -4.90
C LEU A 26 -5.04 -9.93 -5.12
N VAL A 27 -4.26 -9.16 -4.36
CA VAL A 27 -4.22 -7.69 -4.48
C VAL A 27 -3.81 -7.22 -5.88
N ARG A 28 -2.97 -7.99 -6.60
CA ARG A 28 -2.58 -7.69 -7.98
C ARG A 28 -3.73 -7.96 -8.95
N LYS A 29 -4.54 -8.98 -8.68
CA LYS A 29 -5.75 -9.27 -9.47
C LYS A 29 -6.79 -8.17 -9.27
N VAL A 30 -7.01 -7.75 -8.02
CA VAL A 30 -7.91 -6.64 -7.67
C VAL A 30 -7.46 -5.34 -8.35
N ALA A 31 -6.18 -4.98 -8.25
CA ALA A 31 -5.64 -3.76 -8.87
C ALA A 31 -5.75 -3.75 -10.41
N LYS A 32 -5.78 -4.92 -11.07
CA LYS A 32 -6.00 -5.04 -12.51
C LYS A 32 -7.48 -5.03 -12.91
N ALA A 33 -8.36 -5.48 -12.01
CA ALA A 33 -9.77 -5.66 -12.29
C ALA A 33 -10.61 -4.40 -12.00
N ILE A 34 -10.12 -3.53 -11.11
CA ILE A 34 -10.87 -2.37 -10.63
C ILE A 34 -10.02 -1.12 -10.81
N ASP A 35 -10.51 -0.21 -11.65
CA ASP A 35 -10.10 1.18 -11.59
C ASP A 35 -10.82 1.83 -10.41
N PHE A 36 -10.07 2.39 -9.46
CA PHE A 36 -10.64 3.00 -8.25
C PHE A 36 -10.88 4.50 -8.42
N GLU A 37 -10.49 5.11 -9.54
CA GLU A 37 -10.63 6.55 -9.76
C GLU A 37 -12.09 7.03 -9.67
N PHE A 38 -13.06 6.18 -10.04
CA PHE A 38 -14.49 6.50 -9.93
C PHE A 38 -14.89 6.96 -8.52
N ILE A 39 -14.21 6.48 -7.46
CA ILE A 39 -14.50 6.86 -6.09
C ILE A 39 -14.30 8.36 -5.89
N ARG A 40 -13.26 8.95 -6.50
CA ARG A 40 -13.00 10.39 -6.38
C ARG A 40 -14.13 11.20 -7.01
N ASP A 41 -14.60 10.77 -8.17
CA ASP A 41 -15.71 11.43 -8.88
C ASP A 41 -17.01 11.35 -8.07
N GLU A 42 -17.33 10.16 -7.55
CA GLU A 42 -18.54 9.93 -6.75
C GLU A 42 -18.59 10.79 -5.49
N VAL A 43 -17.47 10.97 -4.80
CA VAL A 43 -17.43 11.69 -3.52
C VAL A 43 -16.99 13.14 -3.64
N ALA A 44 -16.64 13.63 -4.84
CA ALA A 44 -16.07 14.97 -5.03
C ALA A 44 -16.90 16.07 -4.37
N HIS A 45 -18.22 15.97 -4.47
CA HIS A 45 -19.19 16.92 -3.90
C HIS A 45 -19.19 16.99 -2.35
N LEU A 46 -18.59 16.02 -1.66
CA LEU A 46 -18.46 15.99 -0.20
C LEU A 46 -17.20 16.72 0.29
N TYR A 47 -16.30 17.10 -0.61
CA TYR A 47 -15.04 17.74 -0.28
C TYR A 47 -15.03 19.20 -0.74
N CYS A 48 -14.40 20.05 0.07
CA CYS A 48 -14.11 21.42 -0.32
C CYS A 48 -12.80 21.44 -1.12
N HIS A 49 -12.81 22.09 -2.28
CA HIS A 49 -11.66 22.13 -3.19
C HIS A 49 -10.57 23.11 -2.75
N ASP A 50 -10.94 24.18 -2.06
CA ASP A 50 -10.11 25.37 -1.86
C ASP A 50 -10.02 25.84 -0.41
N ASN A 51 -10.68 25.15 0.53
CA ASN A 51 -10.66 25.52 1.94
C ASN A 51 -10.56 24.31 2.87
N GLY A 52 -9.89 24.51 4.00
CA GLY A 52 -9.72 23.50 5.05
C GLY A 52 -8.45 22.66 4.95
N ARG A 53 -8.37 21.65 5.83
CA ARG A 53 -7.22 20.75 5.90
C ARG A 53 -7.29 19.74 4.74
N PRO A 54 -6.18 19.45 4.04
CA PRO A 54 -6.16 18.40 3.02
C PRO A 54 -6.68 17.08 3.60
N ALA A 55 -7.72 16.54 2.95
CA ALA A 55 -8.29 15.27 3.35
C ALA A 55 -7.36 14.10 2.96
N VAL A 56 -7.51 12.98 3.66
CA VAL A 56 -6.94 11.72 3.18
C VAL A 56 -7.66 11.33 1.90
N ASP A 57 -6.90 10.94 0.88
CA ASP A 57 -7.43 10.48 -0.41
C ASP A 57 -8.52 9.40 -0.23
N PRO A 58 -9.75 9.62 -0.71
CA PRO A 58 -10.85 8.69 -0.50
C PRO A 58 -10.59 7.32 -1.12
N VAL A 59 -9.84 7.26 -2.23
CA VAL A 59 -9.42 5.98 -2.85
C VAL A 59 -8.54 5.18 -1.88
N ARG A 60 -7.64 5.85 -1.15
CA ARG A 60 -6.78 5.22 -0.16
C ARG A 60 -7.58 4.64 0.99
N LEU A 61 -8.53 5.41 1.52
CA LEU A 61 -9.40 4.97 2.60
C LEU A 61 -10.17 3.70 2.18
N PHE A 62 -10.79 3.73 1.00
CA PHE A 62 -11.53 2.60 0.47
C PHE A 62 -10.66 1.37 0.27
N LYS A 63 -9.45 1.53 -0.29
CA LYS A 63 -8.49 0.42 -0.46
C LYS A 63 -8.12 -0.22 0.88
N ILE A 64 -7.92 0.57 1.94
CA ILE A 64 -7.62 0.03 3.28
C ILE A 64 -8.79 -0.80 3.82
N MET A 65 -10.03 -0.30 3.71
CA MET A 65 -11.22 -1.04 4.13
C MET A 65 -11.41 -2.32 3.32
N LEU A 66 -11.24 -2.25 1.99
CA LEU A 66 -11.33 -3.40 1.10
C LEU A 66 -10.30 -4.47 1.46
N LEU A 67 -9.05 -4.08 1.72
CA LEU A 67 -8.02 -5.01 2.19
C LEU A 67 -8.41 -5.64 3.52
N GLY A 68 -8.93 -4.85 4.47
CA GLY A 68 -9.42 -5.38 5.73
C GLY A 68 -10.52 -6.43 5.55
N TYR A 69 -11.48 -6.16 4.66
CA TYR A 69 -12.54 -7.10 4.31
C TYR A 69 -12.00 -8.37 3.64
N LEU A 70 -11.16 -8.24 2.60
CA LEU A 70 -10.64 -9.37 1.83
C LEU A 70 -9.76 -10.32 2.65
N PHE A 71 -9.06 -9.79 3.66
CA PHE A 71 -8.14 -10.56 4.50
C PHE A 71 -8.67 -10.83 5.91
N GLY A 72 -9.94 -10.47 6.20
CA GLY A 72 -10.57 -10.72 7.49
C GLY A 72 -9.92 -9.97 8.67
N ILE A 73 -9.33 -8.80 8.42
CA ILE A 73 -8.73 -7.95 9.46
C ILE A 73 -9.87 -7.28 10.22
N LYS A 74 -9.94 -7.56 11.52
CA LYS A 74 -10.96 -6.98 12.41
C LYS A 74 -10.62 -5.52 12.74
N SER A 75 -11.65 -4.68 12.80
CA SER A 75 -11.58 -3.30 13.28
C SER A 75 -11.45 -3.23 14.80
#